data_AF-A0A9Q0TH11-F1
#
_entry.id   AF-A0A9Q0TH11-F1
#
_cell.length_a   1.000
_cell.length_b   1.000
_cell.length_c   1.000
_cell.angle_alpha   90.00
_cell.angle_beta   90.00
_cell.angle_gamma   90.00
#
_symmetry.space_group_name_H-M   'P 1'
#
loop_
_entity.id
_entity.type
_entity.pdbx_description
1 polymer ?
#
loop_
_entity_poly.entity_id
_entity_poly.type
_entity_poly.pdbx_seq_one_letter_code
_entity_poly.pdbx_strand_id
1 'polypeptide(L)' 'MDSSRRAVESYWRSRMIDGATSDEDKVTPVYKLEEICELLRSSHVTIVKEVSDFILKRLDHRSPQAL' A
#
# COMPACT_ATOMS: atom_id res chain seq x y z
N MET A 1 4.34 -9.51 -22.67
CA MET A 1 3.04 -8.90 -22.31
C MET A 1 2.71 -9.05 -20.82
N ASP A 2 3.05 -10.17 -20.15
CA ASP A 2 2.78 -10.34 -18.70
C ASP A 2 3.59 -9.43 -17.76
N SER A 3 4.82 -9.05 -18.12
CA SER A 3 5.65 -8.20 -17.25
C SER A 3 5.08 -6.79 -17.09
N SER A 4 4.55 -6.20 -18.16
CA SER A 4 3.96 -4.86 -18.13
C SER A 4 2.69 -4.84 -17.29
N ARG A 5 1.85 -5.88 -17.42
CA ARG A 5 0.64 -6.02 -16.61
C ARG A 5 0.97 -6.12 -15.11
N ARG A 6 1.92 -6.98 -14.74
CA ARG A 6 2.35 -7.11 -13.34
C ARG A 6 2.91 -5.80 -12.77
N ALA A 7 3.69 -5.06 -13.57
CA ALA A 7 4.23 -3.77 -13.15
C ALA A 7 3.13 -2.73 -12.89
N VAL A 8 2.12 -2.68 -13.76
CA VAL A 8 0.95 -1.80 -13.56
C VAL A 8 0.17 -2.19 -12.31
N GLU A 9 -0.08 -3.48 -12.10
CA GLU A 9 -0.78 -3.97 -10.90
C GLU A 9 0.02 -3.64 -9.62
N SER A 10 1.34 -3.81 -9.64
CA SER A 10 2.25 -3.47 -8.53
C SER A 10 2.23 -1.97 -8.22
N TYR A 11 2.27 -1.13 -9.25
CA TYR A 11 2.16 0.32 -9.11
C TYR A 11 0.86 0.73 -8.41
N TRP A 12 -0.28 0.16 -8.81
CA TRP A 12 -1.56 0.47 -8.18
C TRP A 12 -1.62 0.06 -6.70
N ARG A 13 -0.99 -1.07 -6.34
CA ARG A 13 -0.87 -1.49 -4.93
C ARG A 13 -0.01 -0.52 -4.13
N SER A 14 1.12 -0.06 -4.67
CA SER A 14 1.94 0.96 -4.02
C SER A 14 1.16 2.26 -3.81
N ARG A 15 0.39 2.71 -4.80
CA ARG A 15 -0.43 3.92 -4.72
C ARG A 15 -1.53 3.84 -3.65
N MET A 16 -2.07 2.65 -3.39
CA MET A 16 -3.02 2.43 -2.30
C MET A 16 -2.37 2.71 -0.93
N ILE A 17 -1.12 2.26 -0.74
CA ILE A 17 -0.36 2.52 0.49
C ILE A 17 -0.01 4.00 0.61
N ASP A 18 0.49 4.63 -0.45
CA ASP A 18 0.79 6.07 -0.46
C ASP A 18 -0.43 6.91 -0.05
N GLY A 19 -1.60 6.57 -0.60
CA GLY A 19 -2.84 7.29 -0.32
C GLY A 19 -3.35 7.09 1.12
N ALA A 20 -2.98 5.99 1.77
CA ALA A 20 -3.34 5.69 3.15
C ALA A 20 -2.34 6.23 4.17
N THR A 21 -1.16 6.66 3.74
CA THR A 21 -0.05 7.10 4.60
C THR A 21 0.49 8.47 4.16
N SER A 22 -0.36 9.30 3.57
CA SER A 22 -0.02 10.63 3.07
C SER A 22 0.51 11.54 4.20
N ASP A 23 1.45 12.42 3.89
CA ASP A 23 1.98 13.44 4.81
C ASP A 23 1.02 14.65 4.94
N GLU A 24 -0.28 14.43 4.77
CA GLU A 24 -1.31 15.45 4.98
C GLU A 24 -1.71 15.48 6.46
N ASP A 25 -2.04 16.66 6.99
CA ASP A 25 -2.52 16.85 8.37
C ASP A 25 -3.90 16.21 8.66
N LYS A 26 -4.41 15.36 7.76
CA LYS A 26 -5.69 14.66 7.89
C LYS A 26 -5.45 13.16 7.95
N VAL A 27 -6.02 12.53 8.97
CA VAL A 27 -5.96 11.08 9.15
C VAL A 27 -6.76 10.37 8.04
N THR A 28 -6.19 9.27 7.55
CA THR A 28 -6.82 8.39 6.57
C THR A 28 -8.14 7.82 7.10
N PRO A 29 -9.24 7.91 6.33
CA PRO A 29 -10.51 7.32 6.76
C PRO A 29 -10.44 5.79 6.75
N VAL A 30 -11.11 5.16 7.72
CA VAL A 30 -11.02 3.71 7.99
C VAL A 30 -11.30 2.84 6.76
N TYR A 31 -12.26 3.21 5.90
CA TYR A 31 -12.60 2.40 4.73
C TYR A 31 -11.43 2.19 3.76
N LYS A 32 -10.49 3.15 3.66
CA LYS A 32 -9.28 2.99 2.83
C LYS A 32 -8.31 1.97 3.41
N LEU A 33 -8.28 1.85 4.74
CA LEU A 33 -7.50 0.80 5.42
C LEU A 33 -8.18 -0.56 5.26
N GLU A 34 -9.51 -0.61 5.28
CA GLU A 34 -10.27 -1.83 5.02
C GLU A 34 -10.04 -2.37 3.60
N GLU A 35 -9.93 -1.50 2.60
CA GLU A 35 -9.57 -1.88 1.22
C GLU A 35 -8.21 -2.60 1.16
N ILE A 36 -7.21 -2.10 1.89
CA ILE A 36 -5.88 -2.74 1.99
C ILE A 36 -6.01 -4.11 2.67
N CYS A 37 -6.78 -4.19 3.76
CA CYS A 37 -7.01 -5.44 4.48
C CYS A 37 -7.75 -6.48 3.62
N GLU A 38 -8.74 -6.07 2.83
CA GLU A 38 -9.46 -6.94 1.89
C GLU A 38 -8.53 -7.46 0.79
N LEU A 39 -7.69 -6.58 0.22
CA LEU A 39 -6.68 -6.98 -0.75
C LEU A 39 -5.75 -8.07 -0.17
N LEU A 40 -5.24 -7.86 1.05
CA LEU A 40 -4.35 -8.82 1.69
C LEU A 40 -5.04 -10.17 1.96
N ARG A 41 -6.30 -10.16 2.42
CA ARG A 41 -7.07 -11.39 2.70
C ARG A 41 -7.43 -12.19 1.45
N SER A 42 -7.68 -11.51 0.34
CA SER A 42 -8.10 -12.12 -0.92
C SER A 42 -6.94 -12.52 -1.84
N SER A 43 -5.70 -12.17 -1.47
CA SER A 43 -4.54 -12.34 -2.35
C SER A 43 -3.63 -13.52 -1.97
N HIS A 44 -2.86 -13.98 -2.96
CA HIS A 44 -1.78 -14.94 -2.75
C HIS A 44 -0.60 -14.32 -1.98
N VAL A 45 0.18 -15.14 -1.27
CA VAL A 45 1.32 -14.72 -0.43
C VAL A 45 2.33 -13.82 -1.15
N THR A 46 2.50 -13.97 -2.47
CA THR A 46 3.38 -13.10 -3.26
C THR A 46 2.95 -11.64 -3.22
N ILE A 47 1.64 -11.38 -3.30
CA ILE A 47 1.07 -10.03 -3.20
C ILE A 47 1.14 -9.53 -1.76
N VAL A 48 0.86 -10.40 -0.79
CA VAL A 48 0.98 -10.04 0.64
C VAL A 48 2.38 -9.55 0.95
N LYS A 49 3.42 -10.28 0.53
CA LYS A 49 4.82 -9.88 0.72
C LYS A 49 5.11 -8.52 0.10
N GLU A 50 4.69 -8.29 -1.14
CA GLU A 50 4.92 -7.02 -1.83
C GLU A 50 4.21 -5.84 -1.13
N VAL A 51 2.95 -6.01 -0.73
CA VAL A 51 2.20 -4.97 -0.01
C VAL A 51 2.81 -4.71 1.37
N SER A 52 3.24 -5.76 2.07
CA SER A 52 3.98 -5.62 3.33
C SER A 52 5.28 -4.84 3.14
N ASP A 53 6.03 -5.08 2.06
CA ASP A 53 7.25 -4.31 1.75
C ASP A 53 6.93 -2.83 1.52
N PHE A 54 5.83 -2.51 0.84
CA PHE A 54 5.39 -1.11 0.67
C PHE A 54 5.03 -0.46 2.00
N ILE A 55 4.28 -1.14 2.86
CA ILE A 55 3.90 -0.65 4.20
C ILE A 55 5.15 -0.40 5.05
N LEU A 56 6.06 -1.38 5.12
CA LEU A 56 7.26 -1.27 5.95
C LEU A 56 8.19 -0.15 5.46
N LYS A 57 8.31 0.07 4.14
CA LYS A 57 9.06 1.21 3.59
C LYS A 57 8.51 2.57 4.00
N ARG A 58 7.22 2.69 4.36
CA ARG A 58 6.67 3.95 4.89
C ARG A 58 7.25 4.29 6.27
N LEU A 59 7.67 3.28 7.04
CA LEU A 59 8.32 3.49 8.34
C LEU A 59 9.71 4.14 8.22
N ASP A 60 10.36 3.97 7.07
CA ASP A 60 11.67 4.58 6.79
C ASP A 60 11.55 6.05 6.34
N HIS A 61 10.33 6.58 6.17
CA HIS A 61 10.15 7.99 5.81
C HIS A 61 10.50 8.93 6.98
N ARG A 62 11.16 10.04 6.65
CA ARG A 62 11.59 11.06 7.64
C ARG A 62 10.44 11.92 8.20
N SER A 63 9.23 11.75 7.68
CA SER A 63 8.05 12.48 8.14
C SER A 63 7.49 11.81 9.40
N PRO A 64 7.26 12.56 10.50
CA PRO A 64 6.67 12.00 11.72
C PRO A 64 5.20 11.58 11.53
N GLN A 65 4.56 12.00 10.43
CA GLN A 65 3.16 11.70 10.11
C GLN A 65 2.99 10.50 9.16
N ALA A 66 4.09 9.92 8.64
CA ALA A 66 4.04 8.81 7.67
C ALA A 66 3.61 7.45 8.28
N LEU A 67 2.95 7.47 9.44
CA LEU A 67 2.61 6.31 10.26
C LEU A 67 1.15 6.35 10.73
#